data_AF-A0A096BA35-F1
#
_entry.id   AF-A0A096BA35-F1
#
_cell.length_a   1.000
_cell.length_b   1.000
_cell.length_c   1.000
_cell.angle_alpha   90.00
_cell.angle_beta   90.00
_cell.angle_gamma   90.00
#
_symmetry.space_group_name_H-M   'P 1'
#
loop_
_entity.id
_entity.type
_entity.pdbx_description
1 polymer ?
#
loop_
_entity_poly.entity_id
_entity_poly.type
_entity_poly.pdbx_seq_one_letter_code
_entity_poly.pdbx_strand_id
1 'polypeptide(L)'
;TVDDHAIVQHLPDYETAYHAGDGKSGQGNTTSIAVEICVNAGGDFEAAKANAAALVRLLMEEHGIPLDNVVQHNRWNGKDCPKTIRATAGAWEAFLALCQGEAADVSDLDTDVDTLAEAGIINSPDYWRAGDYSAANVQALIGKMADYVRGDY
;
A
#
# COMPACT_ATOMS: atom_id res chain seq x y z
N THR A 1 6.10 3.94 3.38
CA THR A 1 5.87 3.20 4.64
C THR A 1 4.40 2.86 4.73
N VAL A 2 4.08 1.66 5.22
CA VAL A 2 2.72 1.14 5.30
C VAL A 2 2.49 0.58 6.70
N ASP A 3 1.49 1.10 7.42
CA ASP A 3 1.00 0.50 8.65
C ASP A 3 -0.44 0.00 8.49
N ASP A 4 -1.07 -0.36 9.60
CA ASP A 4 -2.44 -0.85 9.68
C ASP A 4 -3.52 0.19 9.36
N HIS A 5 -3.16 1.48 9.33
CA HIS A 5 -4.10 2.59 9.13
C HIS A 5 -3.81 3.45 7.89
N ALA A 6 -2.55 3.52 7.46
CA ALA A 6 -2.09 4.49 6.46
C ALA A 6 -0.95 3.98 5.58
N ILE A 7 -0.93 4.52 4.37
CA ILE A 7 0.17 4.39 3.40
C ILE A 7 0.75 5.77 3.17
N VAL A 8 2.05 5.93 3.44
CA VAL A 8 2.77 7.21 3.27
C VAL A 8 3.91 7.03 2.27
N GLN A 9 3.83 7.77 1.16
CA GLN A 9 4.88 7.85 0.15
C GLN A 9 5.88 8.96 0.51
N HIS A 10 7.15 8.59 0.64
CA HIS A 10 8.22 9.55 0.99
C HIS A 10 8.98 10.07 -0.23
N LEU A 11 9.07 9.27 -1.29
CA LEU A 11 9.77 9.60 -2.53
C LEU A 11 8.89 9.27 -3.73
N PRO A 12 9.03 9.99 -4.85
CA PRO A 12 8.48 9.54 -6.12
C PRO A 12 8.97 8.13 -6.45
N ASP A 13 8.06 7.34 -7.01
CA ASP A 13 8.28 6.02 -7.60
C ASP A 13 9.36 5.98 -8.70
N TYR A 14 9.60 7.11 -9.37
CA TYR A 14 10.66 7.29 -10.37
C TYR A 14 12.00 7.83 -9.79
N GLU A 15 12.14 7.94 -8.47
CA GLU A 15 13.35 8.43 -7.81
C GLU A 15 14.16 7.30 -7.15
N THR A 16 15.49 7.35 -7.29
CA THR A 16 16.39 6.41 -6.61
C THR A 16 16.36 6.60 -5.10
N ALA A 17 16.21 5.50 -4.35
CA ALA A 17 16.26 5.48 -2.89
C ALA A 17 17.41 4.61 -2.37
N TYR A 18 17.97 4.95 -1.21
CA TYR A 18 19.00 4.13 -0.54
C TYR A 18 18.37 3.21 0.51
N HIS A 19 17.85 2.07 0.07
CA HIS A 19 17.14 1.12 0.93
C HIS A 19 17.70 -0.32 0.86
N ALA A 20 18.23 -0.72 -0.30
CA ALA A 20 18.68 -2.07 -0.57
C ALA A 20 20.07 -2.39 0.01
N GLY A 21 20.85 -1.39 0.41
CA GLY A 21 22.16 -1.61 1.06
C GLY A 21 23.16 -2.38 0.19
N ASP A 22 23.07 -2.23 -1.12
CA ASP A 22 23.90 -2.90 -2.15
C ASP A 22 24.83 -1.90 -2.89
N GLY A 23 25.11 -0.76 -2.25
CA GLY A 23 26.01 0.29 -2.73
C GLY A 23 25.31 1.35 -3.58
N LYS A 24 26.07 2.41 -3.95
CA LYS A 24 25.54 3.60 -4.64
C LYS A 24 24.88 3.29 -5.99
N SER A 25 25.37 2.28 -6.69
CA SER A 25 24.90 1.86 -8.02
C SER A 25 24.39 0.42 -8.03
N GLY A 26 24.04 -0.11 -6.85
CA GLY A 26 23.44 -1.43 -6.74
C GLY A 26 22.05 -1.47 -7.39
N GLN A 27 21.69 -2.63 -7.94
CA GLN A 27 20.42 -2.81 -8.65
C GLN A 27 19.22 -2.63 -7.72
N GLY A 28 19.30 -3.07 -6.47
CA GLY A 28 18.22 -2.87 -5.51
C GLY A 28 17.91 -1.40 -5.31
N ASN A 29 18.92 -0.55 -5.08
CA ASN A 29 18.68 0.90 -4.92
C ASN A 29 18.22 1.59 -6.20
N THR A 30 18.73 1.19 -7.37
CA THR A 30 18.56 1.94 -8.63
C THR A 30 17.45 1.43 -9.53
N THR A 31 16.94 0.21 -9.30
CA THR A 31 15.93 -0.43 -10.15
C THR A 31 14.77 -1.04 -9.37
N SER A 32 14.55 -0.63 -8.11
CA SER A 32 13.39 -1.11 -7.34
C SER A 32 12.74 -0.02 -6.51
N ILE A 33 11.45 -0.20 -6.22
CA ILE A 33 10.65 0.65 -5.34
C ILE A 33 10.57 -0.04 -3.97
N ALA A 34 10.85 0.68 -2.89
CA ALA A 34 10.85 0.14 -1.54
C ALA A 34 9.51 0.32 -0.84
N VAL A 35 8.91 -0.79 -0.39
CA VAL A 35 7.74 -0.79 0.49
C VAL A 35 8.17 -1.26 1.88
N GLU A 36 8.16 -0.34 2.84
CA GLU A 36 8.46 -0.62 4.25
C GLU A 36 7.16 -0.91 5.02
N ILE A 37 7.01 -2.14 5.50
CA ILE A 37 5.88 -2.57 6.35
C ILE A 37 6.23 -2.27 7.81
N CYS A 38 5.39 -1.48 8.47
CA CYS A 38 5.60 -1.09 9.86
C CYS A 38 5.50 -2.30 10.80
N VAL A 39 6.41 -2.32 11.78
CA VAL A 39 6.39 -3.25 12.91
C VAL A 39 6.49 -2.41 14.18
N ASN A 40 5.35 -1.91 14.64
CA ASN A 40 5.23 -1.04 15.82
C ASN A 40 4.41 -1.70 16.92
N ALA A 41 4.74 -1.39 18.17
CA ALA A 41 3.96 -1.86 19.32
C ALA A 41 2.53 -1.30 19.25
N GLY A 42 1.54 -2.19 19.40
CA GLY A 42 0.13 -1.85 19.32
C GLY A 42 -0.46 -1.75 17.91
N GLY A 43 0.35 -1.92 16.85
CA GLY A 43 -0.14 -2.01 15.48
C GLY A 43 -0.53 -3.44 15.09
N ASP A 44 -1.49 -3.56 14.17
CA ASP A 44 -1.87 -4.82 13.56
C ASP A 44 -0.97 -5.13 12.36
N PHE A 45 -0.02 -6.05 12.56
CA PHE A 45 0.92 -6.43 11.50
C PHE A 45 0.25 -7.18 10.33
N GLU A 46 -0.85 -7.88 10.57
CA GLU A 46 -1.58 -8.56 9.49
C GLU A 46 -2.32 -7.54 8.61
N ALA A 47 -2.96 -6.54 9.23
CA ALA A 47 -3.54 -5.41 8.50
C ALA A 47 -2.49 -4.60 7.72
N ALA A 48 -1.33 -4.31 8.34
CA ALA A 48 -0.23 -3.63 7.65
C ALA A 48 0.28 -4.42 6.43
N LYS A 49 0.36 -5.76 6.51
CA LYS A 49 0.70 -6.61 5.37
C LYS A 49 -0.36 -6.59 4.27
N ALA A 50 -1.64 -6.61 4.63
CA ALA A 50 -2.74 -6.51 3.66
C ALA A 50 -2.70 -5.17 2.91
N ASN A 51 -2.52 -4.07 3.64
CA ASN A 51 -2.33 -2.73 3.06
C ASN A 51 -1.10 -2.68 2.15
N ALA A 52 0.01 -3.29 2.58
CA ALA A 52 1.23 -3.34 1.78
C ALA A 52 1.05 -4.16 0.50
N ALA A 53 0.33 -5.30 0.56
CA ALA A 53 0.01 -6.09 -0.63
C ALA A 53 -0.90 -5.32 -1.61
N ALA A 54 -1.87 -4.55 -1.10
CA ALA A 54 -2.69 -3.67 -1.92
C ALA A 54 -1.86 -2.59 -2.63
N LEU A 55 -0.92 -1.95 -1.93
CA LEU A 55 0.02 -1.00 -2.53
C LEU A 55 0.93 -1.68 -3.57
N VAL A 56 1.45 -2.87 -3.28
CA VAL A 56 2.30 -3.62 -4.21
C VAL A 56 1.54 -3.93 -5.51
N ARG A 57 0.26 -4.31 -5.43
CA ARG A 57 -0.59 -4.50 -6.63
C ARG A 57 -0.71 -3.25 -7.47
N LEU A 58 -1.01 -2.11 -6.82
CA LEU A 58 -1.12 -0.82 -7.51
C LEU A 58 0.18 -0.51 -8.26
N LEU A 59 1.32 -0.60 -7.60
CA LEU A 59 2.64 -0.33 -8.20
C LEU A 59 2.99 -1.34 -9.30
N MET A 60 2.60 -2.60 -9.16
CA MET A 60 2.77 -3.62 -10.19
C MET A 60 2.00 -3.26 -11.47
N GLU A 61 0.73 -2.86 -11.32
CA GLU A 61 -0.11 -2.46 -12.44
C GLU A 61 0.40 -1.16 -13.09
N GLU A 62 0.70 -0.14 -12.29
CA GLU A 62 1.14 1.18 -12.76
C GLU A 62 2.47 1.12 -13.54
N HIS A 63 3.41 0.28 -13.09
CA HIS A 63 4.73 0.18 -13.70
C HIS A 63 4.93 -1.06 -14.59
N GLY A 64 3.91 -1.91 -14.73
CA GLY A 64 4.04 -3.18 -15.48
C GLY A 64 5.07 -4.15 -14.87
N ILE A 65 5.19 -4.17 -13.54
CA ILE A 65 6.13 -5.04 -12.82
C ILE A 65 5.47 -6.41 -12.58
N PRO A 66 6.05 -7.52 -13.07
CA PRO A 66 5.50 -8.85 -12.82
C PRO A 66 5.72 -9.30 -11.36
N LEU A 67 4.88 -10.21 -10.88
CA LEU A 67 4.95 -10.74 -9.50
C LEU A 67 6.34 -11.32 -9.16
N ASP A 68 7.02 -11.94 -10.12
CA ASP A 68 8.37 -12.51 -9.97
C ASP A 68 9.45 -11.44 -9.61
N ASN A 69 9.13 -10.17 -9.81
CA ASN A 69 9.96 -9.02 -9.45
C ASN A 69 9.55 -8.37 -8.12
N VAL A 70 8.53 -8.90 -7.42
CA VAL A 70 8.28 -8.60 -6.01
C VAL A 70 9.24 -9.43 -5.17
N VAL A 71 10.17 -8.74 -4.50
CA VAL A 71 11.32 -9.40 -3.87
C VAL A 71 11.56 -8.90 -2.46
N GLN A 72 12.16 -9.76 -1.64
CA GLN A 72 12.62 -9.39 -0.31
C GLN A 72 13.90 -8.56 -0.40
N HIS A 73 14.12 -7.66 0.56
CA HIS A 73 15.40 -6.95 0.70
C HIS A 73 16.59 -7.93 0.77
N ASN A 74 16.41 -9.10 1.41
CA ASN A 74 17.38 -10.19 1.44
C ASN A 74 17.98 -10.57 0.07
N ARG A 75 17.21 -10.46 -1.02
CA ARG A 75 17.68 -10.73 -2.39
C ARG A 75 18.88 -9.86 -2.78
N TRP A 76 18.91 -8.62 -2.31
CA TRP A 76 19.89 -7.62 -2.76
C TRP A 76 21.23 -7.74 -2.05
N ASN A 77 21.23 -8.01 -0.74
CA ASN A 77 22.47 -8.02 0.05
C ASN A 77 22.56 -9.08 1.14
N GLY A 78 21.60 -10.01 1.20
CA GLY A 78 21.58 -11.08 2.21
C GLY A 78 21.14 -10.65 3.61
N LYS A 79 20.78 -9.37 3.85
CA LYS A 79 20.20 -8.94 5.14
C LYS A 79 18.94 -9.75 5.43
N ASP A 80 18.76 -10.17 6.68
CA ASP A 80 17.53 -10.85 7.12
C ASP A 80 16.36 -9.86 7.20
N CYS A 81 15.82 -9.50 6.03
CA CYS A 81 14.79 -8.48 5.85
C CYS A 81 13.89 -8.88 4.66
N PRO A 82 12.55 -8.87 4.80
CA PRO A 82 11.77 -8.46 5.98
C PRO A 82 11.77 -9.53 7.10
N LYS A 83 12.35 -9.20 8.26
CA LYS A 83 12.64 -10.17 9.34
C LYS A 83 11.40 -10.90 9.85
N THR A 84 10.31 -10.17 10.11
CA THR A 84 9.07 -10.73 10.66
C THR A 84 8.45 -11.76 9.73
N ILE A 85 8.47 -11.50 8.42
CA ILE A 85 7.96 -12.44 7.42
C ILE A 85 8.91 -13.64 7.29
N ARG A 86 10.23 -13.40 7.21
CA ARG A 86 11.23 -14.47 7.08
C ARG A 86 11.28 -15.41 8.28
N ALA A 87 10.92 -14.93 9.47
CA ALA A 87 10.87 -15.74 10.68
C ALA A 87 9.75 -16.79 10.68
N THR A 88 8.79 -16.72 9.74
CA THR A 88 7.65 -17.62 9.66
C THR A 88 7.66 -18.37 8.33
N ALA A 89 7.73 -19.70 8.39
CA ALA A 89 7.70 -20.55 7.19
C ALA A 89 6.40 -20.34 6.41
N GLY A 90 6.50 -20.14 5.09
CA GLY A 90 5.35 -19.94 4.20
C GLY A 90 4.79 -18.51 4.19
N ALA A 91 5.25 -17.61 5.08
CA ALA A 91 4.69 -16.26 5.17
C ALA A 91 5.06 -15.35 3.99
N TRP A 92 6.19 -15.60 3.33
CA TRP A 92 6.54 -14.87 2.11
C TRP A 92 5.67 -15.29 0.93
N GLU A 93 5.46 -16.60 0.78
CA GLU A 93 4.56 -17.16 -0.24
C GLU A 93 3.13 -16.68 -0.02
N ALA A 94 2.66 -16.64 1.22
CA ALA A 94 1.37 -16.05 1.57
C ALA A 94 1.29 -14.56 1.22
N PHE A 95 2.36 -13.79 1.48
CA PHE A 95 2.41 -12.37 1.08
C PHE A 95 2.36 -12.20 -0.45
N LEU A 96 3.09 -13.03 -1.21
CA LEU A 96 3.03 -13.02 -2.67
C LEU A 96 1.63 -13.39 -3.19
N ALA A 97 0.91 -14.30 -2.54
CA ALA A 97 -0.47 -14.63 -2.90
C ALA A 97 -1.42 -13.42 -2.74
N LEU A 98 -1.27 -12.64 -1.67
CA LEU A 98 -2.00 -11.37 -1.49
C LEU A 98 -1.66 -10.38 -2.62
N CYS A 99 -0.38 -10.25 -2.97
CA CYS A 99 0.09 -9.39 -4.06
C CYS A 99 -0.37 -9.87 -5.44
N GLN A 100 -0.66 -11.16 -5.63
CA GLN A 100 -1.15 -11.69 -6.92
C GLN A 100 -2.60 -11.31 -7.20
N GLY A 101 -3.37 -10.89 -6.18
CA GLY A 101 -4.77 -10.54 -6.35
C GLY A 101 -5.74 -11.59 -5.84
N GLU A 102 -5.43 -12.27 -4.73
CA GLU A 102 -6.45 -12.28 -3.69
C GLU A 102 -6.66 -10.80 -3.33
N ALA A 103 -7.55 -10.13 -4.08
CA ALA A 103 -8.15 -8.89 -3.60
C ALA A 103 -8.44 -9.17 -2.13
N ALA A 104 -7.98 -8.30 -1.23
CA ALA A 104 -8.65 -8.27 0.04
C ALA A 104 -10.11 -8.16 -0.38
N ASP A 105 -10.91 -9.16 -0.03
CA ASP A 105 -12.34 -9.11 -0.27
C ASP A 105 -12.68 -7.71 0.20
N VAL A 106 -13.10 -6.81 -0.70
CA VAL A 106 -13.46 -5.45 -0.32
C VAL A 106 -14.81 -5.65 0.34
N SER A 107 -14.79 -6.41 1.44
CA SER A 107 -15.91 -7.16 1.99
C SER A 107 -16.95 -6.21 2.56
N ASP A 108 -16.60 -4.92 2.54
CA ASP A 108 -17.38 -3.82 3.05
C ASP A 108 -17.23 -2.55 2.20
N LEU A 109 -16.98 -2.61 0.88
CA LEU A 109 -17.03 -1.38 0.06
C LEU A 109 -18.34 -0.62 0.29
N ASP A 110 -19.46 -1.33 0.41
CA ASP A 110 -20.75 -0.73 0.73
C ASP A 110 -20.76 -0.05 2.10
N THR A 111 -20.21 -0.69 3.13
CA THR A 111 -20.13 -0.16 4.51
C THR A 111 -19.12 0.97 4.63
N ASP A 112 -17.98 0.91 3.94
CA ASP A 112 -16.98 1.97 3.89
C ASP A 112 -17.58 3.21 3.21
N VAL A 113 -18.30 3.02 2.09
CA VAL A 113 -19.04 4.10 1.43
C VAL A 113 -20.10 4.68 2.36
N ASP A 114 -20.88 3.85 3.06
CA ASP A 114 -21.87 4.34 4.02
C ASP A 114 -21.20 5.12 5.15
N THR A 115 -20.13 4.58 5.75
CA THR A 115 -19.36 5.23 6.81
C THR A 115 -18.84 6.60 6.38
N LEU A 116 -18.26 6.69 5.18
CA LEU A 116 -17.74 7.96 4.65
C LEU A 116 -18.86 8.94 4.27
N ALA A 117 -20.01 8.44 3.82
CA ALA A 117 -21.16 9.28 3.51
C ALA A 117 -21.81 9.85 4.77
N GLU A 118 -21.96 9.03 5.82
CA GLU A 118 -22.46 9.43 7.14
C GLU A 118 -21.54 10.45 7.81
N ALA A 119 -20.22 10.31 7.65
CA ALA A 119 -19.24 11.29 8.10
C ALA A 119 -19.19 12.58 7.25
N GLY A 120 -19.94 12.65 6.14
CA GLY A 120 -19.95 13.79 5.22
C GLY A 120 -18.71 13.91 4.31
N ILE A 121 -17.81 12.93 4.38
CA ILE A 121 -16.51 12.89 3.68
C ILE A 121 -16.70 12.68 2.17
N ILE A 122 -17.65 11.84 1.76
CA ILE A 122 -18.04 11.68 0.35
C ILE A 122 -19.44 12.28 0.10
N ASN A 123 -19.85 12.34 -1.16
CA ASN A 123 -21.23 12.51 -1.58
C ASN A 123 -21.55 11.46 -2.65
N SER A 124 -22.84 11.29 -3.00
CA SER A 124 -23.25 10.39 -4.08
C SER A 124 -22.72 8.96 -3.90
N PRO A 125 -23.08 8.25 -2.81
CA PRO A 125 -22.49 6.96 -2.44
C PRO A 125 -22.56 5.90 -3.55
N ASP A 126 -23.64 5.89 -4.34
CA ASP A 126 -23.78 4.96 -5.48
C ASP A 126 -22.69 5.13 -6.55
N TYR A 127 -22.17 6.35 -6.71
CA TYR A 127 -21.03 6.59 -7.59
C TYR A 127 -19.77 5.90 -7.06
N TRP A 128 -19.54 5.99 -5.75
CA TRP A 128 -18.37 5.37 -5.10
C TRP A 128 -18.48 3.83 -5.11
N ARG A 129 -19.67 3.28 -4.95
CA ARG A 129 -19.89 1.83 -5.08
C ARG A 129 -19.59 1.28 -6.47
N ALA A 130 -19.79 2.08 -7.51
CA ALA A 130 -19.60 1.63 -8.88
C ALA A 130 -18.13 1.35 -9.23
N GLY A 131 -17.16 1.87 -8.45
CA GLY A 131 -15.73 1.62 -8.66
C GLY A 131 -15.10 2.31 -9.88
N ASP A 132 -15.87 3.10 -10.65
CA ASP A 132 -15.39 3.82 -11.84
C ASP A 132 -15.16 5.31 -11.53
N TYR A 133 -14.01 5.60 -10.91
CA TYR A 133 -13.69 6.93 -10.37
C TYR A 133 -13.03 7.85 -11.39
N SER A 134 -13.50 9.10 -11.46
CA SER A 134 -12.88 10.16 -12.25
C SER A 134 -11.90 10.99 -11.41
N ALA A 135 -10.88 11.56 -12.05
CA ALA A 135 -9.91 12.45 -11.38
C ALA A 135 -10.59 13.62 -10.66
N ALA A 136 -11.67 14.18 -11.24
CA ALA A 136 -12.43 15.25 -10.62
C ALA A 136 -13.10 14.81 -9.30
N ASN A 137 -13.64 13.58 -9.26
CA ASN A 137 -14.28 13.06 -8.06
C ASN A 137 -13.26 12.72 -6.96
N VAL A 138 -12.10 12.17 -7.34
CA VAL A 138 -10.99 11.95 -6.40
C VAL A 138 -10.49 13.28 -5.81
N GLN A 139 -10.32 14.31 -6.63
CA GLN A 139 -9.93 15.65 -6.14
C GLN A 139 -10.97 16.25 -5.19
N ALA A 140 -12.27 16.10 -5.49
CA ALA A 140 -13.34 16.56 -4.63
C ALA A 140 -13.32 15.83 -3.27
N LEU A 141 -13.10 14.51 -3.27
CA LEU A 141 -12.97 13.72 -2.05
C LEU A 141 -11.79 14.17 -1.18
N ILE A 142 -10.61 14.36 -1.78
CA ILE A 142 -9.43 14.87 -1.08
C ILE A 142 -9.72 16.23 -0.44
N GLY A 143 -10.39 17.13 -1.16
CA GLY A 143 -10.82 18.43 -0.64
C GLY A 143 -11.69 18.29 0.61
N LYS A 144 -12.73 17.46 0.54
CA LYS A 144 -13.63 17.19 1.66
C LYS A 144 -12.94 16.55 2.87
N MET A 145 -12.07 15.57 2.65
CA MET A 145 -11.27 14.97 3.72
C MET A 145 -10.40 16.03 4.41
N ALA A 146 -9.81 16.94 3.62
CA ALA A 146 -9.01 18.03 4.16
C ALA A 146 -9.87 18.99 5.01
N ASP A 147 -11.07 19.35 4.55
CA ASP A 147 -11.98 20.23 5.29
C ASP A 147 -12.48 19.57 6.60
N TYR A 148 -12.78 18.26 6.55
CA TYR A 148 -13.11 17.47 7.74
C TYR A 148 -12.00 17.50 8.79
N VAL A 149 -10.74 17.31 8.36
CA VAL A 149 -9.58 17.36 9.26
C VAL A 149 -9.34 18.77 9.81
N ARG A 150 -9.65 19.83 9.03
CA ARG A 150 -9.52 21.23 9.48
C ARG A 150 -10.63 21.67 10.44
N GLY A 151 -11.78 21.02 10.38
CA GLY A 151 -12.97 21.43 11.11
C GLY A 151 -13.87 22.43 10.38
N ASP A 152 -13.70 22.55 9.06
CA ASP A 152 -14.33 23.56 8.19
C ASP A 152 -15.61 23.02 7.52
N TYR A 153 -16.55 22.48 8.31
CA TYR A 153 -17.80 21.85 7.83
C TYR A 153 -19.02 22.76 7.84
#